data_AF-A0A7V7C254-F1
#
_entry.id   AF-A0A7V7C254-F1
#
_cell.length_a   1.000
_cell.length_b   1.000
_cell.length_c   1.000
_cell.angle_alpha   90.00
_cell.angle_beta   90.00
_cell.angle_gamma   90.00
#
_symmetry.space_group_name_H-M   'P 1'
#
loop_
_entity.id
_entity.type
_entity.pdbx_description
1 polymer ?
#
loop_
_entity_poly.entity_id
_entity_poly.type
_entity_poly.pdbx_seq_one_letter_code
_entity_poly.pdbx_strand_id
1 'polypeptide(L)'
;MRLFLTGDVMTGRGIDQILPRPNDPAIHEDFLKSAEDYVALAERASGPIPRAAAPGYIWGDALGEIGRRRPDLRIVNLETAVTARGRPEPKGINYRMNPANIACLTAAGIDCCVLANNHVLDWGVDGLSDTLAALAAAGIAGAGAGLDEEAAWRPAILDAPGGRLLVLAVGCASAG
;
A
#
# COMPACT_ATOMS: atom_id res chain seq x y z
N MET A 1 -14.95 6.30 -19.64
CA MET A 1 -14.08 5.79 -18.57
C MET A 1 -13.48 6.96 -17.78
N ARG A 2 -13.74 7.02 -16.48
CA ARG A 2 -13.17 7.98 -15.53
C ARG A 2 -12.30 7.23 -14.55
N LEU A 3 -11.03 7.61 -14.45
CA LEU A 3 -10.07 6.97 -13.56
C LEU A 3 -9.83 7.86 -12.34
N PHE A 4 -9.70 7.24 -11.17
CA PHE A 4 -9.07 7.85 -10.01
C PHE A 4 -7.64 7.30 -9.93
N LEU A 5 -6.66 8.17 -10.11
CA LEU A 5 -5.24 7.84 -9.97
C LEU A 5 -4.73 8.59 -8.75
N THR A 6 -4.20 7.87 -7.78
CA THR A 6 -3.51 8.46 -6.63
C THR A 6 -2.06 8.00 -6.62
N GLY A 7 -1.19 8.86 -6.07
CA GLY A 7 0.22 8.55 -5.86
C GLY A 7 0.42 7.53 -4.75
N ASP A 8 1.50 7.70 -4.01
CA ASP A 8 2.01 6.70 -3.09
C ASP A 8 1.09 6.50 -1.88
N VAL A 9 0.58 5.29 -1.76
CA VAL A 9 -0.18 4.81 -0.61
C VAL A 9 0.78 4.07 0.31
N MET A 10 1.45 4.82 1.18
CA MET A 10 2.40 4.32 2.15
C MET A 10 1.70 4.04 3.49
N THR A 11 1.16 2.83 3.67
CA THR A 11 0.51 2.45 4.94
C THR A 11 1.48 1.90 5.99
N GLY A 12 2.77 1.79 5.67
CA GLY A 12 3.80 1.39 6.62
C GLY A 12 4.11 2.46 7.68
N ARG A 13 5.00 2.10 8.62
CA ARG A 13 5.37 2.93 9.79
C ARG A 13 4.15 3.32 10.63
N GLY A 14 3.89 4.62 10.82
CA GLY A 14 2.91 5.14 11.76
C GLY A 14 1.46 4.82 11.37
N ILE A 15 1.15 4.67 10.08
CA ILE A 15 -0.21 4.31 9.65
C ILE A 15 -0.56 2.90 10.13
N ASP A 16 0.30 1.91 9.93
CA ASP A 16 0.07 0.55 10.44
C ASP A 16 -0.18 0.56 11.96
N GLN A 17 0.57 1.38 12.71
CA GLN A 17 0.45 1.50 14.17
C GLN A 17 -0.88 2.07 14.67
N ILE A 18 -1.62 2.81 13.84
CA ILE A 18 -2.94 3.31 14.22
C ILE A 18 -4.08 2.39 13.79
N LEU A 19 -3.81 1.38 12.94
CA LEU A 19 -4.81 0.43 12.46
C LEU A 19 -5.08 -0.69 13.48
N PRO A 20 -6.13 -1.51 13.32
CA PRO A 20 -6.57 -2.45 14.35
C PRO A 20 -5.59 -3.58 14.69
N ARG A 21 -4.72 -3.98 13.74
CA ARG A 21 -3.81 -5.13 13.88
C ARG A 21 -2.40 -4.76 13.45
N PRO A 22 -1.72 -3.82 14.15
CA PRO A 22 -0.38 -3.38 13.75
C PRO A 22 0.64 -4.51 13.86
N ASN A 23 1.71 -4.42 13.07
CA ASN A 23 2.94 -5.14 13.30
C ASN A 23 3.70 -4.59 14.52
N ASP A 24 4.71 -5.33 14.97
CA ASP A 24 5.69 -4.83 15.94
C ASP A 24 6.25 -3.46 15.47
N PRO A 25 6.23 -2.43 16.34
CA PRO A 25 6.58 -1.07 15.97
C PRO A 25 8.07 -0.87 15.70
N ALA A 26 8.94 -1.84 16.00
CA ALA A 26 10.36 -1.72 15.74
C ALA A 26 10.64 -1.44 14.25
N ILE A 27 11.43 -0.39 14.00
CA ILE A 27 11.90 0.02 12.67
C ILE A 27 13.42 0.16 12.67
N HIS A 28 14.02 0.09 11.48
CA HIS A 28 15.47 -0.06 11.29
C HIS A 28 16.11 1.20 10.69
N GLU A 29 15.71 2.37 11.17
CA GLU A 29 16.15 3.66 10.64
C GLU A 29 17.15 4.32 11.57
N ASP A 30 17.99 5.24 11.05
CA ASP A 30 19.02 5.89 11.87
C ASP A 30 18.43 6.74 13.00
N PHE A 31 17.37 7.48 12.70
CA PHE A 31 16.82 8.52 13.59
C PHE A 31 15.73 8.02 14.54
N LEU A 32 14.88 7.10 14.08
CA LEU A 32 13.77 6.54 14.86
C LEU A 32 13.88 5.03 14.91
N LYS A 33 13.55 4.46 16.07
CA LYS A 33 13.58 3.02 16.33
C LYS A 33 12.18 2.41 16.50
N SER A 34 11.16 3.25 16.70
CA SER A 34 9.76 2.85 16.78
C SER A 34 8.90 3.61 15.77
N ALA A 35 8.01 2.91 15.08
CA ALA A 35 6.98 3.47 14.23
C ALA A 35 5.96 4.31 15.03
N GLU A 36 5.81 4.06 16.34
CA GLU A 36 4.95 4.86 17.21
C GLU A 36 5.48 6.30 17.37
N ASP A 37 6.79 6.51 17.23
CA ASP A 37 7.39 7.85 17.30
C ASP A 37 6.89 8.75 16.16
N TYR A 38 6.62 8.18 14.98
CA TYR A 38 5.98 8.88 13.87
C TYR A 38 4.54 9.28 14.20
N VAL A 39 3.79 8.42 14.89
CA VAL A 39 2.43 8.75 15.34
C VAL A 39 2.48 9.89 16.35
N ALA A 40 3.40 9.84 17.32
CA ALA A 40 3.58 10.89 18.30
C ALA A 40 4.01 12.23 17.67
N LEU A 41 4.85 12.20 16.62
CA LEU A 41 5.20 13.38 15.82
C LEU A 41 3.97 13.97 15.12
N ALA A 42 3.16 13.12 14.47
CA ALA A 42 1.93 13.55 13.80
C ALA A 42 0.92 14.14 14.80
N GLU A 43 0.79 13.53 15.98
CA GLU A 43 -0.10 14.01 17.04
C GLU A 43 0.32 15.38 17.60
N ARG A 44 1.63 15.63 17.73
CA ARG A 44 2.13 16.96 18.12
C ARG A 44 1.77 18.06 17.12
N ALA A 45 1.71 17.72 15.83
CA ALA A 45 1.40 18.68 14.77
C ALA A 45 -0.10 18.86 14.54
N SER A 46 -0.88 17.78 14.67
CA SER A 46 -2.27 17.72 14.17
C SER A 46 -3.31 17.44 15.25
N GLY A 47 -2.88 17.22 16.50
CA GLY A 47 -3.74 16.78 17.58
C GLY A 47 -3.91 15.25 17.63
N PRO A 48 -4.74 14.74 18.56
CA PRO A 48 -4.84 13.30 18.83
C PRO A 48 -5.25 12.47 17.61
N ILE A 49 -4.61 11.30 17.43
CA ILE A 49 -4.93 10.34 16.37
C ILE A 49 -5.52 9.08 17.03
N PRO A 50 -6.67 8.56 16.56
CA PRO A 50 -7.27 7.36 17.13
C PRO A 50 -6.34 6.16 17.02
N ARG A 51 -6.42 5.27 18.01
CA ARG A 51 -5.82 3.93 17.97
C ARG A 51 -6.89 2.92 17.54
N ALA A 52 -6.48 1.86 16.86
CA ALA A 52 -7.39 0.92 16.22
C ALA A 52 -8.43 1.63 15.32
N ALA A 53 -7.95 2.60 14.53
CA ALA A 53 -8.75 3.40 13.62
C ALA A 53 -9.52 2.50 12.63
N ALA A 54 -10.73 2.93 12.27
CA ALA A 54 -11.52 2.23 11.27
C ALA A 54 -10.77 2.18 9.92
N PRO A 55 -10.96 1.14 9.09
CA PRO A 55 -10.18 0.95 7.87
C PRO A 55 -10.15 2.16 6.92
N GLY A 56 -11.26 2.90 6.81
CA GLY A 56 -11.35 4.10 5.95
C GLY A 56 -10.67 5.36 6.49
N TYR A 57 -10.19 5.35 7.74
CA TYR A 57 -9.68 6.54 8.43
C TYR A 57 -8.56 7.24 7.65
N ILE A 58 -7.63 6.47 7.08
CA ILE A 58 -6.43 6.98 6.39
C ILE A 58 -6.76 7.79 5.12
N TRP A 59 -7.97 7.62 4.58
CA TRP A 59 -8.43 8.32 3.39
C TRP A 59 -9.16 9.62 3.73
N GLY A 60 -9.74 9.72 4.94
CA GLY A 60 -10.47 10.91 5.39
C GLY A 60 -11.47 11.42 4.35
N ASP A 61 -11.38 12.72 4.06
CA ASP A 61 -12.26 13.41 3.10
C ASP A 61 -12.14 12.88 1.65
N ALA A 62 -11.05 12.19 1.31
CA ALA A 62 -10.85 11.64 -0.02
C ALA A 62 -11.94 10.63 -0.40
N LEU A 63 -12.47 9.86 0.56
CA LEU A 63 -13.57 8.92 0.30
C LEU A 63 -14.81 9.65 -0.22
N GLY A 64 -15.13 10.80 0.36
CA GLY A 64 -16.26 11.63 -0.06
C GLY A 64 -16.06 12.17 -1.49
N GLU A 65 -14.86 12.64 -1.80
CA GLU A 65 -14.53 13.14 -3.14
C GLU A 65 -14.48 12.03 -4.20
N ILE A 66 -13.93 10.85 -3.89
CA ILE A 66 -13.98 9.66 -4.75
C ILE A 66 -15.44 9.31 -5.06
N GLY A 67 -16.29 9.26 -4.03
CA GLY A 67 -17.72 8.98 -4.19
C GLY A 67 -18.45 9.99 -5.07
N ARG A 68 -18.18 11.30 -4.90
CA ARG A 68 -18.77 12.37 -5.73
C ARG A 68 -18.33 12.28 -7.18
N ARG A 69 -17.05 11.97 -7.43
CA ARG A 69 -16.49 11.87 -8.78
C ARG A 69 -16.95 10.62 -9.51
N ARG A 70 -17.40 9.57 -8.82
CA ARG A 70 -17.85 8.29 -9.41
C ARG A 70 -16.86 7.78 -10.48
N PRO A 71 -15.59 7.51 -10.11
CA PRO A 71 -14.66 6.89 -11.03
C PRO A 71 -15.11 5.45 -11.34
N ASP A 72 -14.82 5.00 -12.54
CA ASP A 72 -15.06 3.62 -12.98
C ASP A 72 -14.01 2.66 -12.39
N LEU A 73 -12.77 3.14 -12.22
CA LEU A 73 -11.66 2.38 -11.64
C LEU A 73 -10.77 3.31 -10.77
N ARG A 74 -10.22 2.78 -9.68
CA ARG A 74 -9.26 3.43 -8.77
C ARG A 74 -7.95 2.66 -8.75
N ILE A 75 -6.87 3.36 -9.10
CA ILE A 75 -5.52 2.80 -9.22
C ILE A 75 -4.59 3.58 -8.31
N VAL A 76 -3.75 2.88 -7.55
CA VAL A 76 -2.81 3.46 -6.58
C VAL A 76 -1.41 2.90 -6.77
N ASN A 77 -0.37 3.66 -6.40
CA ASN A 77 0.95 3.07 -6.13
C ASN A 77 0.97 2.56 -4.68
N LEU A 78 1.06 1.25 -4.48
CA LEU A 78 1.15 0.68 -3.14
C LEU A 78 2.64 0.58 -2.76
N GLU A 79 3.12 1.59 -2.04
CA GLU A 79 4.52 1.75 -1.69
C GLU A 79 4.79 1.25 -0.26
N THR A 80 4.42 -0.01 -0.02
CA THR A 80 4.70 -0.71 1.24
C THR A 80 4.54 -2.21 1.04
N ALA A 81 5.36 -3.01 1.72
CA ALA A 81 5.10 -4.44 1.81
C ALA A 81 3.85 -4.70 2.68
N VAL A 82 3.06 -5.70 2.31
CA VAL A 82 1.93 -6.19 3.12
C VAL A 82 2.32 -7.57 3.66
N THR A 83 3.00 -7.57 4.80
CA THR A 83 3.51 -8.78 5.45
C THR A 83 3.67 -8.59 6.95
N ALA A 84 3.61 -9.70 7.69
CA ALA A 84 3.88 -9.78 9.13
C ALA A 84 5.14 -10.63 9.44
N ARG A 85 5.89 -11.05 8.41
CA ARG A 85 7.04 -11.93 8.52
C ARG A 85 8.17 -11.48 7.58
N GLY A 86 9.25 -12.26 7.55
CA GLY A 86 10.43 -11.96 6.75
C GLY A 86 11.47 -11.15 7.53
N ARG A 87 12.51 -10.72 6.83
CA ARG A 87 13.59 -9.87 7.36
C ARG A 87 13.65 -8.60 6.53
N PRO A 88 13.94 -7.44 7.14
CA PRO A 88 14.13 -6.21 6.39
C PRO A 88 15.38 -6.35 5.51
N GLU A 89 15.28 -5.90 4.26
CA GLU A 89 16.45 -5.71 3.40
C GLU A 89 17.37 -4.63 3.99
N PRO A 90 18.71 -4.75 3.85
CA PRO A 90 19.68 -3.82 4.43
C PRO A 90 19.74 -2.50 3.66
N LYS A 91 18.67 -1.70 3.77
CA LYS A 91 18.52 -0.34 3.23
C LYS A 91 18.09 0.62 4.34
N GLY A 92 18.07 1.93 4.04
CA GLY A 92 17.79 2.94 5.06
C GLY A 92 16.36 2.95 5.59
N ILE A 93 15.37 2.56 4.78
CA ILE A 93 13.94 2.62 5.11
C ILE A 93 13.25 1.34 4.63
N ASN A 94 12.48 0.70 5.52
CA ASN A 94 11.64 -0.43 5.19
C ASN A 94 10.19 -0.17 5.64
N TYR A 95 9.25 -0.23 4.71
CA TYR A 95 7.81 -0.15 4.96
C TYR A 95 7.18 -1.53 5.03
N ARG A 96 6.40 -1.76 6.09
CA ARG A 96 5.45 -2.88 6.16
C ARG A 96 4.14 -2.45 6.82
N MET A 97 3.05 -3.01 6.32
CA MET A 97 1.75 -3.05 6.98
C MET A 97 1.37 -4.51 7.24
N ASN A 98 0.66 -4.77 8.34
CA ASN A 98 0.17 -6.11 8.63
C ASN A 98 -0.91 -6.52 7.62
N PRO A 99 -0.90 -7.74 7.05
CA PRO A 99 -1.94 -8.21 6.12
C PRO A 99 -3.36 -8.17 6.69
N ALA A 100 -3.53 -8.29 8.01
CA ALA A 100 -4.83 -8.16 8.68
C ALA A 100 -5.44 -6.75 8.56
N ASN A 101 -4.66 -5.75 8.13
CA ASN A 101 -5.10 -4.38 7.91
C ASN A 101 -5.44 -4.08 6.43
N ILE A 102 -5.44 -5.07 5.53
CA ILE A 102 -5.71 -4.88 4.08
C ILE A 102 -7.06 -4.19 3.80
N ALA A 103 -8.00 -4.27 4.74
CA ALA A 103 -9.28 -3.57 4.68
C ALA A 103 -9.13 -2.05 4.52
N CYS A 104 -7.98 -1.45 4.90
CA CYS A 104 -7.74 -0.03 4.67
C CYS A 104 -7.71 0.31 3.17
N LEU A 105 -7.24 -0.60 2.30
CA LEU A 105 -7.26 -0.40 0.85
C LEU A 105 -8.67 -0.60 0.29
N THR A 106 -9.36 -1.67 0.71
CA THR A 106 -10.71 -1.95 0.20
C THR A 106 -11.74 -0.93 0.66
N ALA A 107 -11.50 -0.22 1.76
CA ALA A 107 -12.34 0.89 2.21
C ALA A 107 -12.41 2.07 1.21
N ALA A 108 -11.36 2.29 0.42
CA ALA A 108 -11.38 3.24 -0.71
C ALA A 108 -11.86 2.61 -2.02
N GLY A 109 -12.19 1.32 -2.01
CA GLY A 109 -12.61 0.56 -3.17
C GLY A 109 -11.54 0.51 -4.26
N ILE A 110 -10.26 0.42 -3.87
CA ILE A 110 -9.15 0.31 -4.82
C ILE A 110 -9.31 -0.93 -5.70
N ASP A 111 -9.18 -0.77 -7.02
CA ASP A 111 -9.33 -1.85 -7.99
C ASP A 111 -7.96 -2.44 -8.39
N CYS A 112 -6.90 -1.61 -8.38
CA CYS A 112 -5.56 -2.04 -8.74
C CYS A 112 -4.46 -1.29 -7.97
N CYS A 113 -3.46 -2.03 -7.53
CA CYS A 113 -2.20 -1.51 -7.00
C CYS A 113 -1.09 -1.71 -8.03
N VAL A 114 -0.38 -0.64 -8.39
CA VAL A 114 0.93 -0.78 -9.03
C VAL A 114 1.98 -1.00 -7.94
N LEU A 115 2.89 -1.94 -8.20
CA LEU A 115 3.86 -2.46 -7.24
C LEU A 115 5.31 -2.24 -7.69
N ALA A 116 5.52 -1.73 -8.91
CA ALA A 116 6.86 -1.42 -9.41
C ALA A 116 7.39 -0.13 -8.76
N ASN A 117 7.72 -0.21 -7.48
CA ASN A 117 8.35 0.84 -6.68
C ASN A 117 9.53 0.26 -5.88
N ASN A 118 10.33 1.14 -5.30
CA ASN A 118 11.54 0.80 -4.56
C ASN A 118 11.27 0.14 -3.19
N HIS A 119 10.01 0.05 -2.75
CA HIS A 119 9.60 -0.49 -1.45
C HIS A 119 8.91 -1.86 -1.51
N VAL A 120 8.60 -2.38 -2.71
CA VAL A 120 7.93 -3.68 -2.89
C VAL A 120 8.74 -4.87 -2.35
N LEU A 121 10.07 -4.72 -2.29
CA LEU A 121 11.00 -5.74 -1.79
C LEU A 121 11.59 -5.41 -0.41
N ASP A 122 11.02 -4.46 0.34
CA ASP A 122 11.58 -4.06 1.64
C ASP A 122 11.71 -5.20 2.65
N TRP A 123 10.91 -6.26 2.49
CA TRP A 123 10.91 -7.48 3.31
C TRP A 123 11.25 -8.73 2.49
N GLY A 124 12.02 -8.54 1.42
CA GLY A 124 12.48 -9.57 0.51
C GLY A 124 11.34 -10.28 -0.24
N VAL A 125 11.67 -11.46 -0.78
CA VAL A 125 10.72 -12.29 -1.57
C VAL A 125 9.54 -12.77 -0.72
N ASP A 126 9.76 -12.99 0.58
CA ASP A 126 8.68 -13.32 1.52
C ASP A 126 7.63 -12.21 1.60
N GLY A 127 8.09 -10.96 1.75
CA GLY A 127 7.22 -9.79 1.78
C GLY A 127 6.49 -9.57 0.45
N LEU A 128 7.17 -9.76 -0.68
CA LEU A 128 6.54 -9.70 -2.01
C LEU A 128 5.44 -10.76 -2.17
N SER A 129 5.75 -12.01 -1.82
CA SER A 129 4.80 -13.13 -1.92
C SER A 129 3.55 -12.88 -1.08
N ASP A 130 3.73 -12.45 0.17
CA ASP A 130 2.61 -12.11 1.06
C ASP A 130 1.80 -10.92 0.51
N THR A 131 2.46 -9.92 -0.07
CA THR A 131 1.80 -8.75 -0.67
C THR A 131 0.90 -9.15 -1.83
N LEU A 132 1.44 -9.94 -2.77
CA LEU A 132 0.68 -10.45 -3.91
C LEU A 132 -0.51 -11.30 -3.45
N ALA A 133 -0.31 -12.17 -2.45
CA ALA A 133 -1.37 -13.00 -1.89
C ALA A 133 -2.46 -12.18 -1.18
N ALA A 134 -2.08 -11.15 -0.42
CA ALA A 134 -3.02 -10.29 0.29
C ALA A 134 -3.89 -9.47 -0.67
N LEU A 135 -3.29 -8.91 -1.74
CA LEU A 135 -4.03 -8.19 -2.78
C LEU A 135 -5.00 -9.10 -3.52
N ALA A 136 -4.53 -10.28 -3.94
CA ALA A 136 -5.37 -11.27 -4.61
C ALA A 136 -6.55 -11.71 -3.73
N ALA A 137 -6.30 -11.99 -2.44
CA ALA A 137 -7.36 -12.35 -1.48
C ALA A 137 -8.37 -11.22 -1.23
N ALA A 138 -7.94 -9.96 -1.36
CA ALA A 138 -8.79 -8.78 -1.25
C ALA A 138 -9.52 -8.42 -2.56
N GLY A 139 -9.27 -9.14 -3.65
CA GLY A 139 -9.83 -8.84 -4.97
C GLY A 139 -9.24 -7.60 -5.62
N ILE A 140 -8.04 -7.17 -5.21
CA ILE A 140 -7.32 -6.03 -5.78
C ILE A 140 -6.30 -6.55 -6.79
N ALA A 141 -6.33 -6.04 -8.01
CA ALA A 141 -5.36 -6.42 -9.03
C ALA A 141 -3.96 -5.84 -8.71
N GLY A 142 -2.91 -6.55 -9.10
CA GLY A 142 -1.52 -6.09 -8.98
C GLY A 142 -0.85 -5.96 -10.34
N ALA A 143 -0.02 -4.94 -10.53
CA ALA A 143 0.81 -4.77 -11.73
C ALA A 143 2.24 -4.36 -11.38
N GLY A 144 3.22 -4.87 -12.14
CA GLY A 144 4.64 -4.46 -12.05
C GLY A 144 5.47 -5.18 -10.98
N ALA A 145 4.95 -6.26 -10.39
CA ALA A 145 5.71 -7.17 -9.54
C ALA A 145 5.15 -8.60 -9.65
N GLY A 146 6.03 -9.60 -9.50
CA GLY A 146 5.70 -11.01 -9.60
C GLY A 146 6.81 -11.88 -9.02
N LEU A 147 6.52 -13.15 -8.78
CA LEU A 147 7.50 -14.12 -8.26
C LEU A 147 8.48 -14.63 -9.34
N ASP A 148 8.23 -14.25 -10.59
CA ASP A 148 9.06 -14.49 -11.75
C ASP A 148 8.89 -13.33 -12.76
N GLU A 149 9.75 -13.30 -13.78
CA GLU A 149 9.77 -12.25 -14.80
C GLU A 149 8.46 -12.18 -15.59
N GLU A 150 7.87 -13.32 -15.96
CA GLU A 150 6.62 -13.37 -16.72
C GLU A 150 5.47 -12.75 -15.93
N ALA A 151 5.35 -13.11 -14.64
CA ALA A 151 4.36 -12.56 -13.73
C ALA A 151 4.57 -11.06 -13.49
N ALA A 152 5.83 -10.61 -13.36
CA ALA A 152 6.15 -9.19 -13.15
C ALA A 152 5.78 -8.32 -14.36
N TRP A 153 5.94 -8.84 -15.58
CA TRP A 153 5.55 -8.16 -16.82
C TRP A 153 4.07 -8.28 -17.19
N ARG A 154 3.32 -9.19 -16.55
CA ARG A 154 1.91 -9.38 -16.84
C ARG A 154 1.09 -8.14 -16.46
N PRO A 155 0.32 -7.54 -17.38
CA PRO A 155 -0.53 -6.40 -17.04
C PRO A 155 -1.67 -6.83 -16.11
N ALA A 156 -2.08 -5.94 -15.21
CA ALA A 156 -3.39 -6.06 -14.61
C ALA A 156 -4.46 -5.74 -15.68
N ILE A 157 -5.49 -6.57 -15.78
CA ILE A 157 -6.58 -6.40 -16.74
C ILE A 157 -7.84 -6.09 -15.94
N LEU A 158 -8.40 -4.90 -16.14
CA LEU A 158 -9.57 -4.39 -15.44
C LEU A 158 -10.71 -4.17 -16.44
N ASP A 159 -11.89 -4.70 -16.13
CA ASP A 159 -13.10 -4.41 -16.90
C ASP A 159 -13.61 -3.00 -16.58
N ALA A 160 -13.98 -2.23 -17.60
CA ALA A 160 -14.51 -0.88 -17.45
C ALA A 160 -15.68 -0.65 -18.42
N PRO A 161 -16.53 0.37 -18.17
CA PRO A 161 -17.60 0.71 -19.11
C PRO A 161 -17.04 1.01 -20.51
N GLY A 162 -17.42 0.16 -21.47
CA GLY A 162 -17.02 0.29 -22.87
C GLY A 162 -15.70 -0.38 -23.25
N GLY A 163 -15.04 -1.14 -22.36
CA GLY A 163 -13.83 -1.89 -22.72
C GLY A 163 -13.06 -2.50 -21.56
N ARG A 164 -11.76 -2.72 -21.77
CA ARG A 164 -10.81 -3.19 -20.75
C ARG A 164 -9.65 -2.21 -20.64
N LEU A 165 -9.20 -1.97 -19.41
CA LEU A 165 -7.97 -1.23 -19.12
C LEU A 165 -6.86 -2.23 -18.79
N LEU A 166 -5.72 -2.10 -19.47
CA LEU A 166 -4.50 -2.84 -19.16
C LEU A 166 -3.54 -1.90 -18.41
N VAL A 167 -3.10 -2.31 -17.23
CA VAL A 167 -2.15 -1.53 -16.41
C VAL A 167 -0.81 -2.26 -16.40
N LEU A 168 0.22 -1.57 -16.92
CA LEU A 168 1.62 -1.97 -16.85
C LEU A 168 2.34 -0.99 -15.92
N ALA A 169 3.24 -1.49 -15.09
CA ALA A 169 4.05 -0.67 -14.21
C ALA A 169 5.49 -1.15 -14.28
N VAL A 170 6.42 -0.20 -14.41
CA VAL A 170 7.86 -0.46 -14.55
C VAL A 170 8.63 0.48 -13.62
N GLY A 171 9.59 -0.08 -12.90
CA GLY A 171 10.52 0.68 -12.08
C GLY A 171 11.75 1.07 -12.91
N CYS A 172 12.19 2.32 -12.80
CA CYS A 172 13.46 2.77 -13.38
C CYS A 172 14.54 2.75 -12.29
N ALA A 173 15.80 2.53 -12.66
CA ALA A 173 16.92 2.58 -11.71
C ALA A 173 17.11 3.94 -11.03
N SER A 174 16.52 5.01 -11.59
CA SER A 174 16.48 6.35 -11.03
C SER A 174 15.23 6.65 -10.19
N ALA A 175 14.31 5.69 -10.05
CA ALA A 175 13.09 5.88 -9.28
C ALA A 175 13.34 5.54 -7.81
N GLY A 176 13.49 6.58 -6.99
CA GLY A 176 13.37 6.55 -5.52
C GLY A 176 14.50 5.85 -4.76
#